data_AF-X1VNX7-F1
#
_entry.id   AF-X1VNX7-F1
#
_cell.length_a   1.000
_cell.length_b   1.000
_cell.length_c   1.000
_cell.angle_alpha   90.00
_cell.angle_beta   90.00
_cell.angle_gamma   90.00
#
_symmetry.space_group_name_H-M   'P 1'
#
loop_
_entity.id
_entity.type
_entity.pdbx_description
1 polymer ?
#
loop_
_entity_poly.entity_id
_entity_poly.type
_entity_poly.pdbx_seq_one_letter_code
_entity_poly.pdbx_strand_id
1 'polypeptide(L)'
;YMVRSHGYLRSLEDFRNVLLNANEAGTPVLLRDVATVRIGPEMRRGIAELNGEGEVAGGVVVMRSGKNALETIKAVKAKLATLESSLPKGVEIVTTYDRSKLITAAVTNLRDKLIEEFVVVALVCAIFLFHLRSALVAIISLPLGVLAAFIVMRYQGVNANLMSLGGIAIAVGAMVDAAIVMIENAHKHLEAYSHAHPNQEISAKERWDLIAESAIEVGPALFFSLLIVTLSFIPVFALEAQEGKLFAPLAYTKT
;
A
#
# COMPACT_ATOMS: atom_id res chain seq x y z
N TYR A 1 -57.15 12.69 -7.39
CA TYR A 1 -56.73 14.00 -6.85
C TYR A 1 -55.89 13.78 -5.62
N MET A 2 -54.68 14.37 -5.54
CA MET A 2 -53.80 14.20 -4.39
C MET A 2 -53.99 15.42 -3.46
N VAL A 3 -54.57 15.21 -2.28
CA VAL A 3 -54.81 16.28 -1.29
C VAL A 3 -53.57 16.40 -0.40
N ARG A 4 -52.93 17.57 -0.36
CA ARG A 4 -51.75 17.85 0.47
C ARG A 4 -52.05 19.00 1.43
N SER A 5 -51.94 18.74 2.72
CA SER A 5 -52.00 19.77 3.76
C SER A 5 -50.59 20.31 4.05
N HIS A 6 -50.49 21.61 4.31
CA HIS A 6 -49.25 22.27 4.73
C HIS A 6 -49.24 22.38 6.27
N GLY A 7 -48.13 22.01 6.90
CA GLY A 7 -47.98 22.11 8.37
C GLY A 7 -46.52 22.24 8.85
N TYR A 8 -45.57 22.40 7.93
CA TYR A 8 -44.17 22.64 8.30
C TYR A 8 -43.94 24.12 8.57
N LEU A 9 -43.30 24.43 9.69
CA LEU A 9 -42.78 25.76 9.99
C LEU A 9 -41.51 25.99 9.16
N ARG A 10 -41.48 27.06 8.36
CA ARG A 10 -40.37 27.39 7.45
C ARG A 10 -39.75 28.76 7.75
N SER A 11 -40.52 29.66 8.32
CA SER A 11 -40.10 31.03 8.64
C SER A 11 -40.10 31.27 10.15
N LEU A 12 -39.32 32.25 10.61
CA LEU A 12 -39.39 32.70 12.01
C LEU A 12 -40.79 33.17 12.38
N GLU A 13 -41.55 33.69 11.42
CA GLU A 13 -42.93 34.15 11.62
C GLU A 13 -43.88 32.99 11.88
N ASP A 14 -43.66 31.85 11.21
CA ASP A 14 -44.44 30.63 11.45
C ASP A 14 -44.25 30.17 12.90
N PHE A 15 -43.01 30.18 13.41
CA PHE A 15 -42.72 29.86 14.81
C PHE A 15 -43.36 30.88 15.77
N ARG A 16 -43.33 32.18 15.45
CA ARG A 16 -43.93 33.25 16.27
C ARG A 16 -45.46 33.14 16.36
N ASN A 17 -46.11 32.64 15.31
CA ASN A 17 -47.55 32.49 15.22
C ASN A 17 -48.07 31.13 15.71
N VAL A 18 -47.21 30.32 16.37
CA VAL A 18 -47.65 29.09 17.03
C VAL A 18 -48.61 29.45 18.16
N LEU A 19 -49.82 28.90 18.11
CA LEU A 19 -50.85 29.05 19.13
C LEU A 19 -50.48 28.25 20.37
N LEU A 20 -50.43 28.91 21.53
CA LEU A 20 -50.20 28.26 22.83
C LEU A 20 -51.50 28.04 23.59
N ASN A 21 -52.37 29.06 23.60
CA ASN A 21 -53.67 29.01 24.26
C ASN A 21 -54.64 30.01 23.59
N ALA A 22 -55.94 29.87 23.82
CA ALA A 22 -56.94 30.85 23.44
C ALA A 22 -57.90 31.06 24.62
N ASN A 23 -58.24 32.31 24.94
CA ASN A 23 -59.20 32.59 26.01
C ASN A 23 -60.65 32.27 25.57
N GLU A 24 -61.60 32.25 26.51
CA GLU A 24 -63.03 32.01 26.23
C GLU A 24 -63.65 33.03 25.26
N ALA A 25 -63.02 34.21 25.13
CA ALA A 25 -63.38 35.27 24.19
C ALA A 25 -62.73 35.11 22.78
N GLY A 26 -61.97 34.04 22.54
CA GLY A 26 -61.33 33.74 21.25
C GLY A 26 -60.05 34.52 20.92
N THR A 27 -59.49 35.28 21.85
CA THR A 27 -58.19 35.96 21.68
C THR A 27 -57.05 34.95 21.86
N PRO A 28 -56.19 34.73 20.84
CA PRO A 28 -55.10 33.77 20.92
C PRO A 28 -53.90 34.34 21.70
N VAL A 29 -53.24 33.48 22.47
CA VAL A 29 -51.90 33.67 23.04
C VAL A 29 -50.92 32.90 22.17
N LEU A 30 -49.99 33.62 21.55
CA LEU A 30 -49.03 33.09 20.59
C LEU A 30 -47.63 32.95 21.21
N LEU A 31 -46.77 32.15 20.60
CA LEU A 31 -45.40 31.95 21.08
C LEU A 31 -44.61 33.26 21.20
N ARG A 32 -44.85 34.21 20.28
CA ARG A 32 -44.23 35.55 20.31
C ARG A 32 -44.57 36.37 21.55
N ASP A 33 -45.69 36.09 22.21
CA ASP A 33 -46.14 36.85 23.37
C ASP A 33 -45.38 36.44 24.65
N VAL A 34 -44.73 35.27 24.64
CA VAL A 34 -44.04 34.69 25.81
C VAL A 34 -42.55 34.35 25.56
N ALA A 35 -42.08 34.36 24.31
CA ALA A 35 -40.71 33.98 23.96
C ALA A 35 -40.15 34.80 22.79
N THR A 36 -38.83 35.02 22.81
CA THR A 36 -38.10 35.64 21.69
C THR A 36 -37.54 34.58 20.76
N VAL A 37 -38.05 34.52 19.53
CA VAL A 37 -37.58 33.58 18.51
C VAL A 37 -36.47 34.22 17.66
N ARG A 38 -35.27 33.65 17.74
CA ARG A 38 -34.08 34.08 16.98
C ARG A 38 -33.32 32.87 16.43
N ILE A 39 -32.57 33.08 15.34
CA ILE A 39 -31.63 32.08 14.82
C ILE A 39 -30.34 32.20 15.63
N GLY A 40 -29.82 31.08 16.11
CA GLY A 40 -28.57 31.00 16.87
C GLY A 40 -27.83 29.70 16.59
N PRO A 41 -26.59 29.57 17.08
CA PRO A 41 -25.83 28.34 16.94
C PRO A 41 -26.41 27.23 17.83
N GLU A 42 -26.28 25.99 17.38
CA GLU A 42 -26.51 24.83 18.23
C GLU A 42 -25.34 24.65 19.21
N MET A 43 -25.58 23.94 20.32
CA MET A 43 -24.53 23.57 21.27
C MET A 43 -23.45 22.73 20.55
N ARG A 44 -22.20 23.23 20.56
CA ARG A 44 -21.08 22.58 19.89
C ARG A 44 -20.61 21.37 20.68
N ARG A 45 -20.41 20.23 20.00
CA ARG A 45 -19.81 19.01 20.57
C ARG A 45 -18.33 18.83 20.23
N GLY A 46 -17.82 19.66 19.32
CA GLY A 46 -16.43 19.66 18.88
C GLY A 46 -16.13 21.00 18.22
N ILE A 47 -14.86 21.38 18.27
CA ILE A 47 -14.33 22.62 17.69
C ILE A 47 -13.20 22.20 16.76
N ALA A 48 -13.15 22.76 15.56
CA ALA A 48 -12.05 22.59 14.63
C ALA A 48 -11.43 23.95 14.35
N GLU A 49 -10.11 24.00 14.38
CA GLU A 49 -9.31 25.21 14.19
C GLU A 49 -8.29 24.90 13.09
N LEU A 50 -7.98 25.90 12.26
CA LEU A 50 -7.02 25.76 11.17
C LEU A 50 -5.84 26.72 11.37
N ASN A 51 -4.67 26.13 11.64
CA ASN A 51 -3.36 26.79 11.70
C ASN A 51 -3.21 27.92 12.74
N GLY A 52 -4.09 28.02 13.74
CA GLY A 52 -4.09 29.07 14.74
C GLY A 52 -4.72 30.39 14.27
N GLU A 53 -5.30 30.42 13.07
CA GLU A 53 -5.85 31.63 12.44
C GLU A 53 -7.38 31.73 12.55
N GLY A 54 -8.06 30.67 12.97
CA GLY A 54 -9.51 30.71 13.16
C GLY A 54 -10.22 29.36 13.25
N GLU A 55 -11.43 29.41 13.83
CA GLU A 55 -12.34 28.28 13.88
C GLU A 55 -12.97 28.03 12.49
N VAL A 56 -12.97 26.78 12.05
CA VAL A 56 -13.48 26.37 10.73
C VAL A 56 -14.39 25.16 10.83
N ALA A 57 -15.22 24.94 9.81
CA ALA A 57 -15.96 23.70 9.65
C ALA A 57 -15.12 22.68 8.88
N GLY A 58 -14.94 21.49 9.46
CA GLY A 58 -14.17 20.40 8.86
C GLY A 58 -15.02 19.18 8.51
N GLY A 59 -14.45 18.29 7.69
CA GLY A 59 -15.04 17.00 7.36
C GLY A 59 -13.98 15.91 7.25
N VAL A 60 -14.30 14.70 7.69
CA VAL A 60 -13.39 13.54 7.62
C VAL A 60 -14.03 12.46 6.77
N VAL A 61 -13.29 11.96 5.78
CA VAL A 61 -13.72 10.82 4.98
C VAL A 61 -13.29 9.53 5.65
N VAL A 62 -14.26 8.75 6.13
CA VAL A 62 -14.03 7.43 6.73
C VAL A 62 -14.14 6.35 5.66
N MET A 63 -13.03 5.66 5.41
CA MET A 63 -12.98 4.54 4.46
C MET A 63 -13.58 3.27 5.06
N ARG A 64 -14.27 2.48 4.24
CA ARG A 64 -14.73 1.14 4.60
C ARG A 64 -13.56 0.22 4.96
N SER A 65 -13.70 -0.53 6.05
CA SER A 65 -12.69 -1.52 6.47
C SER A 65 -12.39 -2.53 5.35
N GLY A 66 -11.12 -2.89 5.19
CA GLY A 66 -10.65 -3.86 4.18
C GLY A 66 -10.65 -3.36 2.73
N LYS A 67 -10.95 -2.08 2.46
CA LYS A 67 -10.87 -1.49 1.12
C LYS A 67 -9.58 -0.72 0.89
N ASN A 68 -9.30 -0.43 -0.38
CA ASN A 68 -8.07 0.25 -0.81
C ASN A 68 -8.12 1.75 -0.49
N ALA A 69 -7.18 2.20 0.34
CA ALA A 69 -7.08 3.60 0.75
C ALA A 69 -6.68 4.53 -0.41
N LEU A 70 -5.73 4.12 -1.24
CA LEU A 70 -5.24 4.95 -2.34
C LEU A 70 -6.31 5.17 -3.40
N GLU A 71 -7.05 4.12 -3.73
CA GLU A 71 -8.17 4.19 -4.67
C GLU A 71 -9.30 5.09 -4.15
N THR A 72 -9.69 4.90 -2.87
CA THR A 72 -10.70 5.74 -2.23
C THR A 72 -10.29 7.21 -2.23
N ILE A 73 -9.05 7.53 -1.87
CA ILE A 73 -8.55 8.92 -1.85
C ILE A 73 -8.53 9.51 -3.26
N LYS A 74 -8.12 8.75 -4.28
CA LYS A 74 -8.18 9.20 -5.67
C LYS A 74 -9.61 9.54 -6.09
N ALA A 75 -10.58 8.69 -5.77
CA ALA A 75 -11.99 8.94 -6.07
C ALA A 75 -12.53 10.17 -5.34
N VAL A 76 -12.16 10.37 -4.07
CA VAL A 76 -12.54 11.55 -3.28
C VAL A 76 -11.97 12.82 -3.90
N LYS A 77 -10.67 12.84 -4.23
CA LYS A 77 -10.02 14.00 -4.87
C LYS A 77 -10.65 14.33 -6.22
N ALA A 78 -10.92 13.31 -7.04
CA ALA A 78 -11.63 13.50 -8.31
C ALA A 78 -13.02 14.10 -8.09
N LYS A 79 -13.76 13.63 -7.07
CA LYS A 79 -15.07 14.18 -6.76
C LYS A 79 -15.00 15.61 -6.24
N LEU A 80 -14.03 15.94 -5.39
CA LEU A 80 -13.82 17.31 -4.90
C LEU A 80 -13.52 18.28 -6.05
N ALA A 81 -12.67 17.89 -7.01
CA ALA A 81 -12.42 18.69 -8.20
C ALA A 81 -13.68 18.97 -9.02
N THR A 82 -14.60 17.99 -9.13
CA THR A 82 -15.91 18.23 -9.80
C THR A 82 -16.85 19.13 -9.01
N LEU A 83 -16.71 19.19 -7.69
CA LEU A 83 -17.57 19.99 -6.82
C LEU A 83 -17.07 21.43 -6.69
N GLU A 84 -15.80 21.68 -6.94
CA GLU A 84 -15.14 22.99 -6.82
C GLU A 84 -15.89 24.08 -7.61
N SER A 85 -16.37 23.79 -8.82
CA SER A 85 -17.17 24.71 -9.63
C SER A 85 -18.57 24.99 -9.08
N SER A 86 -19.09 24.11 -8.21
CA SER A 86 -20.42 24.23 -7.60
C SER A 86 -20.38 24.92 -6.24
N LEU A 87 -19.17 25.22 -5.73
CA LEU A 87 -19.03 25.87 -4.44
C LEU A 87 -19.48 27.34 -4.49
N PRO A 88 -20.10 27.86 -3.41
CA PRO A 88 -20.38 29.29 -3.29
C PRO A 88 -19.10 30.12 -3.42
N LYS A 89 -19.23 31.35 -3.94
CA LYS A 89 -18.09 32.27 -4.07
C LYS A 89 -17.41 32.49 -2.71
N GLY A 90 -16.09 32.33 -2.67
CA GLY A 90 -15.28 32.51 -1.47
C GLY A 90 -15.13 31.26 -0.58
N VAL A 91 -15.70 30.12 -0.96
CA VAL A 91 -15.50 28.84 -0.27
C VAL A 91 -14.35 28.06 -0.89
N GLU A 92 -13.36 27.70 -0.08
CA GLU A 92 -12.21 26.89 -0.47
C GLU A 92 -12.13 25.62 0.40
N ILE A 93 -11.74 24.49 -0.20
CA ILE A 93 -11.54 23.23 0.52
C ILE A 93 -10.04 23.00 0.72
N VAL A 94 -9.54 23.34 1.90
CA VAL A 94 -8.14 23.12 2.27
C VAL A 94 -7.99 21.71 2.86
N THR A 95 -7.14 20.88 2.23
CA THR A 95 -6.89 19.52 2.71
C THR A 95 -5.91 19.51 3.88
N THR A 96 -6.35 19.08 5.06
CA THR A 96 -5.53 19.03 6.28
C THR A 96 -4.78 17.72 6.48
N TYR A 97 -5.31 16.60 5.99
CA TYR A 97 -4.67 15.29 6.09
C TYR A 97 -4.89 14.46 4.82
N ASP A 98 -3.80 13.94 4.27
CA ASP A 98 -3.82 13.10 3.07
C ASP A 98 -2.87 11.90 3.20
N ARG A 99 -3.45 10.73 3.45
CA ARG A 99 -2.70 9.47 3.58
C ARG A 99 -2.08 9.01 2.25
N SER A 100 -2.55 9.47 1.10
CA SER A 100 -2.00 9.05 -0.19
C SER A 100 -0.53 9.44 -0.36
N LYS A 101 -0.12 10.59 0.19
CA LYS A 101 1.29 11.03 0.18
C LYS A 101 2.22 10.00 0.82
N LEU A 102 1.84 9.45 1.97
CA LEU A 102 2.62 8.42 2.66
C LEU A 102 2.67 7.12 1.85
N ILE A 103 1.54 6.69 1.29
CA ILE A 103 1.48 5.46 0.48
C ILE A 103 2.37 5.60 -0.76
N THR A 104 2.27 6.72 -1.48
CA THR A 104 3.08 6.96 -2.68
C THR A 104 4.56 7.07 -2.32
N ALA A 105 4.91 7.78 -1.25
CA ALA A 105 6.30 7.87 -0.80
C ALA A 105 6.89 6.49 -0.44
N ALA A 106 6.13 5.65 0.25
CA ALA A 106 6.54 4.28 0.58
C ALA A 106 6.76 3.41 -0.67
N VAL A 107 5.86 3.48 -1.65
CA VAL A 107 5.98 2.73 -2.91
C VAL A 107 7.16 3.24 -3.74
N THR A 108 7.34 4.56 -3.84
CA THR A 108 8.49 5.16 -4.54
C THR A 108 9.80 4.77 -3.87
N ASN A 109 9.88 4.87 -2.54
CA ASN A 109 11.07 4.47 -1.79
C ASN A 109 11.43 3.00 -2.06
N LEU A 110 10.46 2.09 -2.01
CA LEU A 110 10.71 0.68 -2.32
C LEU A 110 11.19 0.50 -3.75
N ARG A 111 10.53 1.12 -4.73
CA ARG A 111 10.94 1.05 -6.14
C ARG A 111 12.39 1.49 -6.29
N ASP A 112 12.75 2.60 -5.68
CA ASP A 112 14.09 3.15 -5.77
C ASP A 112 15.11 2.22 -5.06
N LYS A 113 14.75 1.61 -3.93
CA LYS A 113 15.59 0.60 -3.26
C LYS A 113 15.77 -0.68 -4.05
N LEU A 114 14.73 -1.20 -4.69
CA LEU A 114 14.86 -2.35 -5.59
C LEU A 114 15.77 -2.04 -6.79
N ILE A 115 15.75 -0.80 -7.30
CA ILE A 115 16.67 -0.36 -8.36
C ILE A 115 18.10 -0.26 -7.83
N GLU A 116 18.30 0.33 -6.65
CA GLU A 116 19.62 0.39 -6.00
C GLU A 116 20.19 -1.03 -5.79
N GLU A 117 19.39 -1.95 -5.23
CA GLU A 117 19.77 -3.35 -5.02
C GLU A 117 20.14 -4.02 -6.35
N PHE A 118 19.31 -3.86 -7.38
CA PHE A 118 19.59 -4.38 -8.72
C PHE A 118 20.93 -3.90 -9.28
N VAL A 119 21.23 -2.60 -9.14
CA VAL A 119 22.49 -2.01 -9.61
C VAL A 119 23.68 -2.55 -8.82
N VAL A 120 23.56 -2.65 -7.49
CA VAL A 120 24.63 -3.17 -6.63
C VAL A 120 24.92 -4.64 -6.97
N VAL A 121 23.88 -5.46 -7.11
CA VAL A 121 24.02 -6.88 -7.48
C VAL A 121 24.66 -7.02 -8.86
N ALA A 122 24.21 -6.22 -9.85
CA ALA A 122 24.81 -6.22 -11.18
C ALA A 122 26.30 -5.88 -11.14
N LEU A 123 26.69 -4.90 -10.32
CA LEU A 123 28.07 -4.46 -10.16
C LEU A 123 28.93 -5.53 -9.49
N VAL A 124 28.46 -6.12 -8.38
CA VAL A 124 29.15 -7.23 -7.68
C VAL A 124 29.34 -8.41 -8.63
N CYS A 125 28.28 -8.84 -9.30
CA CYS A 125 28.36 -9.91 -10.29
C CYS A 125 29.35 -9.57 -11.42
N ALA A 126 29.36 -8.34 -11.93
CA ALA A 126 30.29 -7.93 -12.97
C ALA A 126 31.76 -7.98 -12.52
N ILE A 127 32.06 -7.60 -11.27
CA ILE A 127 33.41 -7.65 -10.70
C ILE A 127 33.88 -9.09 -10.49
N PHE A 128 33.05 -9.93 -9.87
CA PHE A 128 33.47 -11.29 -9.50
C PHE A 128 33.45 -12.28 -10.67
N LEU A 129 32.50 -12.15 -11.60
CA LEU A 129 32.37 -13.11 -12.71
C LEU A 129 33.11 -12.68 -13.97
N PHE A 130 33.47 -11.39 -14.10
CA PHE A 130 34.09 -10.77 -15.28
C PHE A 130 33.41 -11.12 -16.63
N HIS A 131 32.18 -11.63 -16.58
CA HIS A 131 31.45 -12.16 -17.73
C HIS A 131 29.99 -11.68 -17.69
N LEU A 132 29.68 -10.71 -18.55
CA LEU A 132 28.41 -9.98 -18.55
C LEU A 132 27.18 -10.90 -18.72
N ARG A 133 27.31 -11.98 -19.50
CA ARG A 133 26.18 -12.92 -19.70
C ARG A 133 25.82 -13.68 -18.44
N SER A 134 26.80 -13.97 -17.58
CA SER A 134 26.59 -14.68 -16.32
C SER A 134 25.91 -13.77 -15.31
N ALA A 135 26.34 -12.51 -15.24
CA ALA A 135 25.66 -11.49 -14.45
C ALA A 135 24.20 -11.30 -14.88
N LEU A 136 23.89 -11.31 -16.18
CA LEU A 136 22.52 -11.19 -16.69
C LEU A 136 21.57 -12.29 -16.17
N VAL A 137 22.06 -13.51 -15.92
CA VAL A 137 21.23 -14.58 -15.35
C VAL A 137 20.78 -14.24 -13.93
N ALA A 138 21.71 -13.80 -13.07
CA ALA A 138 21.38 -13.36 -11.70
C ALA A 138 20.50 -12.10 -11.69
N ILE A 139 20.71 -11.21 -12.64
CA ILE A 139 19.95 -9.96 -12.79
C ILE A 139 18.49 -10.26 -13.19
N ILE A 140 18.26 -11.24 -14.07
CA ILE A 140 16.90 -11.60 -14.54
C ILE A 140 16.13 -12.40 -13.47
N SER A 141 16.81 -13.17 -12.62
CA SER A 141 16.13 -13.93 -11.56
C SER A 141 15.40 -13.04 -10.55
N LEU A 142 15.90 -11.82 -10.32
CA LEU A 142 15.31 -10.83 -9.42
C LEU A 142 13.90 -10.37 -9.85
N PRO A 143 13.71 -9.76 -11.04
CA PRO A 143 12.38 -9.41 -11.53
C PRO A 143 11.41 -10.58 -11.58
N LEU A 144 11.88 -11.78 -11.94
CA LEU A 144 11.05 -12.99 -11.96
C LEU A 144 10.59 -13.38 -10.55
N GLY A 145 11.49 -13.33 -9.57
CA GLY A 145 11.17 -13.58 -8.17
C GLY A 145 10.15 -12.61 -7.60
N VAL A 146 10.38 -11.32 -7.82
CA VAL A 146 9.45 -10.26 -7.39
C VAL A 146 8.09 -10.44 -8.07
N LEU A 147 8.05 -10.73 -9.38
CA LEU A 147 6.80 -10.98 -10.10
C LEU A 147 6.05 -12.20 -9.54
N ALA A 148 6.76 -13.29 -9.26
CA ALA A 148 6.18 -14.49 -8.65
C ALA A 148 5.58 -14.18 -7.27
N ALA A 149 6.27 -13.40 -6.43
CA ALA A 149 5.75 -12.94 -5.14
C ALA A 149 4.46 -12.13 -5.32
N PHE A 150 4.40 -11.17 -6.25
CA PHE A 150 3.19 -10.40 -6.54
C PHE A 150 2.01 -11.27 -7.02
N ILE A 151 2.29 -12.31 -7.81
CA ILE A 151 1.26 -13.28 -8.26
C ILE A 151 0.70 -14.02 -7.04
N VAL A 152 1.55 -14.55 -6.17
CA VAL A 152 1.13 -15.27 -4.96
C VAL A 152 0.35 -14.36 -4.01
N MET A 153 0.84 -13.14 -3.77
CA MET A 153 0.14 -12.14 -2.95
C MET A 153 -1.27 -11.87 -3.47
N ARG A 154 -1.45 -11.79 -4.79
CA ARG A 154 -2.77 -11.58 -5.41
C ARG A 154 -3.73 -12.74 -5.12
N TYR A 155 -3.24 -13.98 -5.15
CA TYR A 155 -4.05 -15.16 -4.80
C TYR A 155 -4.38 -15.23 -3.30
N GLN A 156 -3.45 -14.81 -2.43
CA GLN A 156 -3.66 -14.78 -0.98
C GLN A 156 -4.48 -13.56 -0.52
N GLY A 157 -4.72 -12.57 -1.39
CA GLY A 157 -5.41 -11.32 -1.03
C GLY A 157 -4.59 -10.38 -0.15
N VAL A 158 -3.26 -10.54 -0.12
CA VAL A 158 -2.35 -9.68 0.64
C VAL A 158 -2.14 -8.38 -0.13
N ASN A 159 -2.53 -7.25 0.48
CA ASN A 159 -2.35 -5.93 -0.11
C ASN A 159 -0.87 -5.52 -0.12
N ALA A 160 -0.42 -4.88 -1.20
CA ALA A 160 0.88 -4.24 -1.28
C ALA A 160 0.97 -3.04 -0.31
N ASN A 161 1.54 -3.27 0.86
CA ASN A 161 1.78 -2.29 1.90
C ASN A 161 3.27 -2.29 2.29
N LEU A 162 3.68 -1.33 3.13
CA LEU A 162 5.08 -1.20 3.53
C LEU A 162 5.69 -2.50 4.09
N MET A 163 4.92 -3.27 4.89
CA MET A 163 5.41 -4.50 5.50
C MET A 163 5.52 -5.66 4.51
N SER A 164 4.51 -5.84 3.66
CA SER A 164 4.58 -6.87 2.60
C SER A 164 5.68 -6.57 1.59
N LEU A 165 5.87 -5.29 1.25
CA LEU A 165 6.93 -4.88 0.33
C LEU A 165 8.32 -5.00 0.97
N GLY A 166 8.43 -4.73 2.27
CA GLY A 166 9.66 -4.98 3.04
C GLY A 166 10.06 -6.45 3.07
N GLY A 167 9.10 -7.38 3.12
CA GLY A 167 9.38 -8.81 3.02
C GLY A 167 10.03 -9.20 1.69
N ILE A 168 9.52 -8.65 0.57
CA ILE A 168 10.13 -8.83 -0.76
C ILE A 168 11.55 -8.28 -0.78
N ALA A 169 11.78 -7.07 -0.26
CA ALA A 169 13.12 -6.47 -0.22
C ALA A 169 14.13 -7.32 0.58
N ILE A 170 13.71 -7.89 1.71
CA ILE A 170 14.57 -8.81 2.48
C ILE A 170 14.83 -10.12 1.72
N ALA A 171 13.83 -10.64 1.00
CA ALA A 171 13.94 -11.88 0.23
C ALA A 171 14.88 -11.75 -0.97
N VAL A 172 14.91 -10.58 -1.62
CA VAL A 172 15.78 -10.26 -2.77
C VAL A 172 17.24 -10.61 -2.47
N GLY A 173 17.75 -10.26 -1.28
CA GLY A 173 19.13 -10.58 -0.91
C GLY A 173 19.42 -12.10 -0.88
N ALA A 174 18.52 -12.88 -0.29
CA ALA A 174 18.66 -14.34 -0.23
C ALA A 174 18.47 -15.02 -1.60
N MET A 175 17.59 -14.47 -2.45
CA MET A 175 17.40 -14.96 -3.81
C MET A 175 18.64 -14.78 -4.68
N VAL A 176 19.29 -13.61 -4.54
CA VAL A 176 20.51 -13.29 -5.29
C VAL A 176 21.67 -14.16 -4.84
N ASP A 177 21.84 -14.36 -3.53
CA ASP A 177 22.89 -15.22 -2.98
C ASP A 177 22.84 -16.64 -3.59
N ALA A 178 21.67 -17.27 -3.59
CA ALA A 178 21.49 -18.58 -4.20
C ALA A 178 21.79 -18.60 -5.70
N ALA A 179 21.42 -17.55 -6.44
CA ALA A 179 21.72 -17.43 -7.86
C ALA A 179 23.23 -17.27 -8.11
N ILE A 180 23.92 -16.44 -7.32
CA ILE A 180 25.36 -16.21 -7.45
C ILE A 180 26.14 -17.49 -7.17
N VAL A 181 25.83 -18.19 -6.07
CA VAL A 181 26.53 -19.44 -5.69
C VAL A 181 26.42 -20.49 -6.80
N MET A 182 25.25 -20.65 -7.41
CA MET A 182 25.06 -21.59 -8.52
C MET A 182 25.84 -21.17 -9.78
N ILE A 183 25.85 -19.87 -10.11
CA ILE A 183 26.59 -19.35 -11.28
C ILE A 183 28.11 -19.46 -11.07
N GLU A 184 28.59 -19.22 -9.85
CA GLU A 184 30.00 -19.35 -9.49
C GLU A 184 30.45 -20.81 -9.57
N ASN A 185 29.66 -21.75 -9.04
CA ASN A 185 29.98 -23.17 -9.14
C ASN A 185 30.05 -23.64 -10.60
N ALA A 186 29.09 -23.19 -11.41
CA ALA A 186 29.08 -23.44 -12.85
C ALA A 186 30.33 -22.86 -13.55
N HIS A 187 30.79 -21.66 -13.17
CA HIS A 187 32.02 -21.09 -13.73
C HIS A 187 33.26 -21.88 -13.34
N LYS A 188 33.37 -22.30 -12.07
CA LYS A 188 34.49 -23.14 -11.61
C LYS A 188 34.58 -24.46 -12.36
N HIS A 189 33.44 -25.10 -12.65
CA HIS A 189 33.40 -26.33 -13.46
C HIS A 189 33.86 -26.09 -14.90
N LEU A 190 33.40 -25.01 -15.52
CA LEU A 190 33.82 -24.64 -16.89
C LEU A 190 35.31 -24.29 -16.95
N GLU A 191 35.83 -23.55 -15.97
CA GLU A 191 37.24 -23.17 -15.87
C GLU A 191 38.12 -24.40 -15.63
N ALA A 192 37.74 -25.28 -14.69
CA ALA A 192 38.45 -26.53 -14.42
C ALA A 192 38.52 -27.44 -15.66
N TYR A 193 37.41 -27.55 -16.40
CA TYR A 193 37.37 -28.32 -17.65
C TYR A 193 38.29 -27.70 -18.73
N SER A 194 38.25 -26.37 -18.88
CA SER A 194 39.11 -25.64 -19.82
C SER A 194 40.60 -25.77 -19.48
N HIS A 195 40.98 -25.85 -18.20
CA HIS A 195 42.36 -26.10 -17.78
C HIS A 195 42.80 -27.54 -18.01
N ALA A 196 41.90 -28.52 -17.83
CA ALA A 196 42.18 -29.92 -18.11
C ALA A 196 42.29 -30.22 -19.62
N HIS A 197 41.60 -29.44 -20.46
CA HIS A 197 41.55 -29.60 -21.92
C HIS A 197 41.92 -28.31 -22.67
N PRO A 198 43.18 -27.84 -22.59
CA PRO A 198 43.59 -26.50 -23.05
C PRO A 198 43.47 -26.25 -24.56
N ASN A 199 43.32 -27.30 -25.38
CA ASN A 199 43.24 -27.22 -26.84
C ASN A 199 41.89 -27.65 -27.42
N GLN A 200 40.87 -27.85 -26.58
CA GLN A 200 39.52 -28.22 -27.02
C GLN A 200 38.54 -27.11 -26.66
N GLU A 201 37.89 -26.55 -27.68
CA GLU A 201 36.74 -25.69 -27.44
C GLU A 201 35.58 -26.52 -26.87
N ILE A 202 34.97 -26.02 -25.80
CA ILE A 202 33.85 -26.70 -25.15
C ILE A 202 32.68 -26.80 -26.13
N SER A 203 32.30 -28.02 -26.50
CA SER A 203 31.12 -28.27 -27.32
C SER A 203 29.85 -27.86 -26.60
N ALA A 204 28.79 -27.52 -27.34
CA ALA A 204 27.50 -27.18 -26.75
C ALA A 204 26.95 -28.30 -25.85
N LYS A 205 27.20 -29.56 -26.20
CA LYS A 205 26.79 -30.72 -25.40
C LYS A 205 27.57 -30.81 -24.09
N GLU A 206 28.90 -30.68 -24.15
CA GLU A 206 29.79 -30.71 -22.98
C GLU A 206 29.47 -29.56 -22.02
N ARG A 207 29.15 -28.37 -22.56
CA ARG A 207 28.70 -27.24 -21.75
C ARG A 207 27.40 -27.54 -21.01
N TRP A 208 26.43 -28.20 -21.65
CA TRP A 208 25.19 -28.61 -20.99
C TRP A 208 25.45 -29.62 -19.86
N ASP A 209 26.30 -30.60 -20.11
CA ASP A 209 26.65 -31.64 -19.13
C ASP A 209 27.37 -31.01 -17.92
N LEU A 210 28.34 -30.12 -18.13
CA LEU A 210 29.06 -29.41 -17.07
C LEU A 210 28.15 -28.50 -16.23
N ILE A 211 27.22 -27.78 -16.87
CA ILE A 211 26.24 -26.97 -16.14
C ILE A 211 25.32 -27.87 -15.30
N ALA A 212 24.87 -29.01 -15.85
CA ALA A 212 24.03 -29.95 -15.13
C ALA A 212 24.78 -30.56 -13.92
N GLU A 213 26.04 -30.94 -14.08
CA GLU A 213 26.88 -31.46 -13.00
C GLU A 213 27.05 -30.44 -11.88
N SER A 214 27.36 -29.19 -12.22
CA SER A 214 27.48 -28.09 -11.25
C SER A 214 26.18 -27.83 -10.47
N ALA A 215 25.03 -28.03 -11.13
CA ALA A 215 23.71 -27.89 -10.51
C ALA A 215 23.35 -29.09 -9.62
N ILE A 216 23.79 -30.30 -9.95
CA ILE A 216 23.58 -31.51 -9.13
C ILE A 216 24.36 -31.42 -7.82
N GLU A 217 25.59 -30.88 -7.86
CA GLU A 217 26.44 -30.75 -6.69
C GLU A 217 25.86 -29.76 -5.66
N VAL A 218 25.48 -28.56 -6.11
CA VAL A 218 25.12 -27.45 -5.22
C VAL A 218 23.60 -27.27 -5.08
N GLY A 219 22.82 -27.83 -6.00
CA GLY A 219 21.36 -27.73 -6.03
C GLY A 219 20.68 -28.18 -4.74
N PRO A 220 20.96 -29.39 -4.21
CA PRO A 220 20.38 -29.84 -2.95
C PRO A 220 20.73 -28.91 -1.78
N ALA A 221 21.98 -28.48 -1.68
CA ALA A 221 22.45 -27.61 -0.60
C ALA A 221 21.73 -26.25 -0.63
N LEU A 222 21.63 -25.60 -1.79
CA LEU A 222 20.92 -24.34 -1.95
C LEU A 222 19.41 -24.48 -1.69
N PHE A 223 18.80 -25.55 -2.20
CA PHE A 223 17.38 -25.80 -2.00
C PHE A 223 17.04 -25.96 -0.51
N PHE A 224 17.81 -26.79 0.22
CA PHE A 224 17.59 -26.95 1.66
C PHE A 224 17.94 -25.69 2.46
N SER A 225 18.97 -24.94 2.05
CA SER A 225 19.30 -23.65 2.69
C SER A 225 18.14 -22.66 2.57
N LEU A 226 17.61 -22.47 1.35
CA LEU A 226 16.46 -21.60 1.12
C LEU A 226 15.21 -22.10 1.86
N LEU A 227 15.00 -23.41 1.91
CA LEU A 227 13.89 -24.02 2.66
C LEU A 227 14.01 -23.77 4.17
N ILE A 228 15.23 -23.80 4.73
CA ILE A 228 15.46 -23.46 6.14
C ILE A 228 15.16 -21.97 6.37
N VAL A 229 15.58 -21.09 5.47
CA VAL A 229 15.29 -19.65 5.56
C VAL A 229 13.78 -19.40 5.55
N THR A 230 13.01 -20.07 4.68
CA THR A 230 11.55 -19.94 4.65
C THR A 230 10.89 -20.54 5.89
N LEU A 231 11.28 -21.75 6.31
CA LEU A 231 10.78 -22.39 7.54
C LEU A 231 11.06 -21.58 8.80
N SER A 232 12.19 -20.86 8.85
CA SER A 232 12.56 -20.02 9.99
C SER A 232 11.60 -18.83 10.21
N PHE A 233 10.80 -18.47 9.19
CA PHE A 233 9.81 -17.40 9.28
C PHE A 233 8.41 -17.89 9.65
N ILE A 234 8.15 -19.21 9.67
CA ILE A 234 6.85 -19.77 10.09
C ILE A 234 6.44 -19.34 11.51
N PRO A 235 7.33 -19.30 12.52
CA PRO A 235 6.96 -18.87 13.86
C PRO A 235 6.39 -17.45 13.94
N VAL A 236 6.67 -16.58 12.97
CA VAL A 236 6.11 -15.22 12.92
C VAL A 236 4.58 -15.25 12.77
N PHE A 237 4.01 -16.28 12.16
CA PHE A 237 2.56 -16.44 12.05
C PHE A 237 1.88 -16.80 13.38
N ALA A 238 2.65 -17.19 14.41
CA ALA A 238 2.11 -17.41 15.75
C ALA A 238 1.92 -16.09 16.54
N LEU A 239 2.39 -14.95 16.02
CA LEU A 239 2.17 -13.66 16.64
C LEU A 239 0.68 -13.27 16.59
N GLU A 240 0.14 -12.89 17.75
CA GLU A 240 -1.28 -12.56 17.89
C GLU A 240 -1.55 -11.05 17.71
N ALA A 241 -2.84 -10.71 17.58
CA ALA A 241 -3.36 -9.34 17.64
C ALA A 241 -2.69 -8.34 16.68
N GLN A 242 -2.05 -7.30 17.23
CA GLN A 242 -1.51 -6.18 16.47
C GLN A 242 -0.16 -6.51 15.82
N GLU A 243 0.66 -7.30 16.51
CA GLU A 243 1.96 -7.75 16.02
C GLU A 243 1.78 -8.71 14.83
N GLY A 244 0.85 -9.67 14.95
CA GLY A 244 0.50 -10.57 13.86
C GLY A 244 0.01 -9.82 12.61
N LYS A 245 -0.85 -8.82 12.76
CA LYS A 245 -1.32 -8.00 11.63
C LYS A 245 -0.21 -7.19 10.96
N LEU A 246 0.82 -6.81 11.73
CA LEU A 246 1.96 -6.04 11.23
C LEU A 246 2.97 -6.93 10.49
N PHE A 247 3.30 -8.09 11.06
CA PHE A 247 4.40 -8.93 10.57
C PHE A 247 3.97 -10.10 9.69
N ALA A 248 2.71 -10.57 9.76
CA ALA A 248 2.25 -11.66 8.89
C ALA A 248 2.38 -11.34 7.39
N PRO A 249 2.04 -10.12 6.89
CA PRO A 249 2.26 -9.78 5.48
C PRO A 249 3.74 -9.80 5.07
N LEU A 250 4.64 -9.45 5.99
CA LEU A 250 6.10 -9.52 5.78
C LEU A 250 6.56 -10.97 5.68
N ALA A 251 6.08 -11.85 6.57
CA ALA A 251 6.38 -13.27 6.53
C ALA A 251 5.88 -13.91 5.23
N TYR A 252 4.64 -13.63 4.80
CA TYR A 252 4.08 -14.18 3.55
C TYR A 252 4.84 -13.81 2.29
N THR A 253 5.50 -12.65 2.28
CA THR A 253 6.21 -12.15 1.09
C THR A 253 7.69 -12.51 1.09
N LYS A 254 8.22 -12.86 2.26
CA LYS A 254 9.57 -13.40 2.38
C LYS A 254 9.63 -14.91 2.15
N THR A 255 8.59 -15.63 2.57
CA THR A 255 8.48 -17.09 2.50
C THR A 255 8.06 -17.52 1.10
#